data_AF-A0AAD2D552-F1
#
_entry.id   AF-A0AAD2D552-F1
#
_cell.length_a   1.000
_cell.length_b   1.000
_cell.length_c   1.000
_cell.angle_alpha   90.00
_cell.angle_beta   90.00
_cell.angle_gamma   90.00
#
_symmetry.space_group_name_H-M   'P 1'
#
loop_
_entity.id
_entity.type
_entity.pdbx_description
1 polymer ?
#
loop_
_entity_poly.entity_id
_entity_poly.type
_entity_poly.pdbx_seq_one_letter_code
_entity_poly.pdbx_strand_id
1 'polypeptide(L)'
;MTEEYWRSYMKKKEITDKNIFVTGVRDVLRQEAIKNKHPDELHGICKTDNNYWRHYRASTKLTIDELAMMICKDTGCDLAYCQMQMHKPKLGRKQAFRDCSNEFSDFRNCFLREKRLFKSLVSKEDQEDPNAIPNYLEKVFLQKEKDKVKRKMMGDDIDIQDKVENFEDSSNVQFVDTSKFDKKMEEKYM
;
A
#
# COMPACT_ATOMS: atom_id res chain seq x y z
N MET A 1 -8.44 22.83 12.36
CA MET A 1 -9.43 22.22 13.29
C MET A 1 -8.86 22.42 14.69
N THR A 2 -9.50 23.22 15.56
CA THR A 2 -8.92 23.65 16.84
C THR A 2 -9.05 22.57 17.92
N GLU A 3 -8.15 22.58 18.91
CA GLU A 3 -8.17 21.64 20.04
C GLU A 3 -9.48 21.72 20.83
N GLU A 4 -10.05 22.91 20.94
CA GLU A 4 -11.36 23.16 21.56
C GLU A 4 -12.51 22.46 20.84
N TYR A 5 -12.48 22.44 19.51
CA TYR A 5 -13.46 21.70 18.71
C TYR A 5 -13.35 20.20 18.97
N TRP A 6 -12.13 19.67 19.09
CA TRP A 6 -11.88 18.25 19.35
C TRP A 6 -12.31 17.82 20.76
N ARG A 7 -12.02 18.65 21.77
CA ARG A 7 -12.49 18.43 23.15
C ARG A 7 -14.02 18.50 23.21
N SER A 8 -14.65 19.43 22.50
CA SER A 8 -16.11 19.53 22.42
C SER A 8 -16.74 18.33 21.70
N TYR A 9 -16.11 17.88 20.60
CA TYR A 9 -16.52 16.68 19.88
C TYR A 9 -16.41 15.42 20.73
N MET A 10 -15.30 15.22 21.45
CA MET A 10 -15.13 14.09 22.38
C MET A 10 -16.13 14.13 23.52
N LYS A 11 -16.36 15.30 24.11
CA LYS A 11 -17.35 15.46 25.19
C LYS A 11 -18.75 15.13 24.69
N LYS A 12 -19.12 15.54 23.46
CA LYS A 12 -20.38 15.16 22.82
C LYS A 12 -20.44 13.67 22.51
N LYS A 13 -19.35 13.07 22.03
CA LYS A 13 -19.25 11.64 21.75
C LYS A 13 -19.38 10.81 23.02
N GLU A 14 -18.70 11.16 24.10
CA GLU A 14 -18.81 10.51 25.42
C GLU A 14 -20.23 10.63 26.00
N ILE A 15 -20.91 11.76 25.82
CA ILE A 15 -22.32 11.91 26.24
C ILE A 15 -23.25 11.00 25.41
N THR A 16 -22.93 10.81 24.12
CA THR A 16 -23.69 9.92 23.23
C THR A 16 -23.39 8.44 23.50
N ASP A 17 -22.16 8.13 23.92
CA ASP A 17 -21.66 6.78 24.24
C ASP A 17 -22.12 6.27 25.62
N LYS A 18 -22.73 7.13 26.48
CA LYS A 18 -23.36 6.71 27.75
C LYS A 18 -24.58 5.80 27.57
N ASN A 19 -25.09 5.62 26.36
CA ASN A 19 -25.96 4.49 26.01
C ASN A 19 -25.10 3.22 25.77
N ILE A 20 -24.42 2.78 26.83
CA ILE A 20 -23.42 1.70 26.86
C ILE A 20 -23.96 0.38 26.29
N PHE A 21 -25.29 0.17 26.36
CA PHE A 21 -25.93 -1.03 25.83
C PHE A 21 -25.98 -1.08 24.29
N VAL A 22 -26.07 0.08 23.61
CA VAL A 22 -26.18 0.13 22.14
C VAL A 22 -24.80 0.21 21.48
N THR A 23 -23.84 0.89 22.10
CA THR A 23 -22.45 0.97 21.60
C THR A 23 -21.71 -0.35 21.76
N GLY A 24 -21.86 -1.07 22.88
CA GLY A 24 -21.31 -2.42 23.04
C GLY A 24 -21.85 -3.40 22.00
N VAL A 25 -23.16 -3.40 21.76
CA VAL A 25 -23.78 -4.24 20.71
C VAL A 25 -23.34 -3.82 19.32
N ARG A 26 -23.19 -2.52 19.04
CA ARG A 26 -22.75 -2.02 17.73
C ARG A 26 -21.28 -2.30 17.45
N ASP A 27 -20.42 -2.22 18.46
CA ASP A 27 -19.01 -2.58 18.34
C ASP A 27 -18.81 -4.09 18.24
N VAL A 28 -19.60 -4.89 18.96
CA VAL A 28 -19.64 -6.36 18.79
C VAL A 28 -20.17 -6.71 17.40
N LEU A 29 -21.29 -6.14 16.94
CA LEU A 29 -21.82 -6.35 15.60
C LEU A 29 -20.84 -5.89 14.51
N ARG A 30 -20.08 -4.81 14.76
CA ARG A 30 -19.04 -4.33 13.85
C ARG A 30 -17.84 -5.27 13.84
N GLN A 31 -17.41 -5.77 14.99
CA GLN A 31 -16.34 -6.77 15.09
C GLN A 31 -16.76 -8.09 14.46
N GLU A 32 -18.00 -8.54 14.65
CA GLU A 32 -18.58 -9.72 13.99
C GLU A 32 -18.72 -9.50 12.49
N ALA A 33 -19.16 -8.32 12.05
CA ALA A 33 -19.21 -7.97 10.63
C ALA A 33 -17.80 -7.93 10.01
N ILE A 34 -16.77 -7.53 10.76
CA ILE A 34 -15.37 -7.58 10.31
C ILE A 34 -14.85 -9.03 10.29
N LYS A 35 -15.23 -9.85 11.28
CA LYS A 35 -14.84 -11.26 11.40
C LYS A 35 -15.41 -12.12 10.27
N ASN A 36 -16.59 -11.74 9.76
CA ASN A 36 -17.26 -12.43 8.65
C ASN A 36 -16.89 -11.90 7.26
N LYS A 37 -16.03 -10.86 7.16
CA LYS A 37 -15.61 -10.31 5.86
C LYS A 37 -14.60 -11.20 5.15
N HIS A 38 -14.68 -11.20 3.82
CA HIS A 38 -13.65 -11.83 3.01
C HIS A 38 -12.30 -11.10 3.22
N PRO A 39 -11.16 -11.80 3.32
CA PRO A 39 -9.84 -11.18 3.46
C PRO A 39 -9.54 -10.13 2.40
N ASP A 40 -10.06 -10.31 1.18
CA ASP A 40 -9.88 -9.34 0.09
C ASP A 40 -10.59 -8.01 0.40
N GLU A 41 -11.77 -8.06 1.02
CA GLU A 41 -12.46 -6.85 1.46
C GLU A 41 -11.68 -6.17 2.60
N LEU A 42 -11.18 -6.96 3.56
CA LEU A 42 -10.38 -6.43 4.67
C LEU A 42 -9.09 -5.78 4.15
N HIS A 43 -8.47 -6.37 3.14
CA HIS A 43 -7.28 -5.83 2.47
C HIS A 43 -7.58 -4.50 1.76
N GLY A 44 -8.68 -4.43 0.98
CA GLY A 44 -9.13 -3.20 0.35
C GLY A 44 -9.45 -2.09 1.35
N ILE A 45 -10.15 -2.43 2.45
CA ILE A 45 -10.44 -1.50 3.55
C ILE A 45 -9.15 -1.03 4.22
N CYS A 46 -8.20 -1.92 4.45
CA CYS A 46 -6.91 -1.60 5.05
C CYS A 46 -6.16 -0.57 4.20
N LYS A 47 -6.06 -0.77 2.88
CA LYS A 47 -5.38 0.17 1.97
C LYS A 47 -6.12 1.50 1.80
N THR A 48 -7.40 1.56 2.11
CA THR A 48 -8.19 2.79 2.01
C THR A 48 -7.79 3.80 3.09
N ASP A 49 -7.71 5.08 2.72
CA ASP A 49 -7.48 6.18 3.65
C ASP A 49 -8.79 6.56 4.36
N ASN A 50 -9.05 5.90 5.49
CA ASN A 50 -10.23 6.20 6.30
C ASN A 50 -10.04 7.49 7.13
N ASN A 51 -11.16 8.06 7.60
CA ASN A 51 -11.12 9.31 8.38
C ASN A 51 -10.36 9.15 9.72
N TYR A 52 -10.34 7.93 10.28
CA TYR A 52 -9.58 7.61 11.48
C TYR A 52 -8.07 7.79 11.27
N TRP A 53 -7.52 7.28 10.16
CA TRP A 53 -6.11 7.44 9.78
C TRP A 53 -5.76 8.91 9.51
N ARG A 54 -6.68 9.69 8.95
CA ARG A 54 -6.50 11.14 8.78
C ARG A 54 -6.37 11.86 10.13
N HIS A 55 -7.25 11.56 11.07
CA HIS A 55 -7.17 12.14 12.41
C HIS A 55 -5.94 11.67 13.18
N TYR A 56 -5.59 10.39 13.06
CA TYR A 56 -4.45 9.84 13.77
C TYR A 56 -3.12 10.44 13.26
N ARG A 57 -2.99 10.68 11.95
CA ARG A 57 -1.85 11.39 11.34
C ARG A 57 -1.69 12.83 11.84
N ALA A 58 -2.78 13.49 12.23
CA ALA A 58 -2.76 14.85 12.76
C ALA A 58 -2.47 14.91 14.28
N SER A 59 -2.27 13.76 14.94
CA SER A 59 -1.96 13.72 16.37
C SER A 59 -0.52 14.20 16.63
N THR A 60 -0.33 15.10 17.60
CA THR A 60 1.00 15.57 18.03
C THR A 60 1.72 14.58 18.94
N LYS A 61 1.05 13.51 19.37
CA LYS A 61 1.61 12.50 20.30
C LYS A 61 2.08 11.23 19.60
N LEU A 62 2.37 11.31 18.31
CA LEU A 62 2.84 10.17 17.52
C LEU A 62 4.29 9.85 17.88
N THR A 63 4.56 8.57 18.07
CA THR A 63 5.92 8.04 18.20
C THR A 63 6.56 7.82 16.82
N ILE A 64 7.89 7.73 16.79
CA ILE A 64 8.64 7.41 15.56
C ILE A 64 8.23 6.04 14.99
N ASP A 65 7.82 5.10 15.85
CA ASP A 65 7.35 3.79 15.41
C ASP A 65 5.98 3.88 14.75
N GLU A 66 5.05 4.66 15.33
CA GLU A 66 3.73 4.91 14.73
C GLU A 66 3.83 5.69 13.41
N LEU A 67 4.75 6.65 13.32
CA LEU A 67 5.11 7.33 12.06
C LEU A 67 5.47 6.30 10.97
N ALA A 68 6.44 5.43 11.26
CA ALA A 68 6.92 4.44 10.30
C ALA A 68 5.81 3.43 9.93
N MET A 69 5.00 2.99 10.90
CA MET A 69 3.85 2.12 10.63
C MET A 69 2.83 2.79 9.71
N MET A 70 2.54 4.09 9.88
CA MET A 70 1.59 4.80 9.02
C MET A 70 2.11 4.96 7.59
N ILE A 71 3.40 5.24 7.42
CA ILE A 71 3.99 5.35 6.09
C ILE A 71 4.02 3.98 5.41
N CYS A 72 4.34 2.92 6.15
CA CYS A 72 4.43 1.54 5.69
C CYS A 72 3.13 0.75 5.79
N LYS A 73 2.00 1.47 5.94
CA LYS A 73 0.67 0.88 6.10
C LYS A 73 0.31 -0.05 4.94
N ASP A 74 0.61 0.33 3.70
CA ASP A 74 0.28 -0.47 2.52
C ASP A 74 0.95 -1.85 2.58
N THR A 75 2.25 -1.91 2.88
CA THR A 75 2.99 -3.17 3.06
C THR A 75 2.54 -3.95 4.30
N GLY A 76 2.10 -3.24 5.35
CA GLY A 76 1.51 -3.89 6.53
C GLY A 76 0.18 -4.55 6.23
N CYS A 77 -0.65 -3.95 5.37
CA CYS A 77 -1.89 -4.55 4.89
C CYS A 77 -1.62 -5.80 4.05
N ASP A 78 -0.58 -5.80 3.21
CA ASP A 78 -0.18 -6.97 2.40
C ASP A 78 0.27 -8.13 3.29
N LEU A 79 1.10 -7.85 4.30
CA LEU A 79 1.52 -8.86 5.29
C LEU A 79 0.33 -9.44 6.06
N ALA A 80 -0.56 -8.58 6.57
CA ALA A 80 -1.75 -9.03 7.29
C ALA A 80 -2.67 -9.88 6.41
N TYR A 81 -2.82 -9.51 5.13
CA TYR A 81 -3.58 -10.27 4.16
C TYR A 81 -2.99 -11.67 3.93
N CYS A 82 -1.68 -11.76 3.72
CA CYS A 82 -1.00 -13.05 3.57
C CYS A 82 -1.20 -13.94 4.81
N GLN A 83 -1.03 -13.38 6.02
CA GLN A 83 -1.26 -14.11 7.27
C GLN A 83 -2.69 -14.64 7.41
N MET A 84 -3.70 -13.86 7.01
CA MET A 84 -5.08 -14.30 7.02
C MET A 84 -5.36 -15.43 6.02
N GLN A 85 -4.68 -15.44 4.87
CA GLN A 85 -4.81 -16.53 3.91
C GLN A 85 -4.21 -17.85 4.40
N MET A 86 -3.13 -17.79 5.19
CA MET A 86 -2.47 -18.99 5.73
C MET A 86 -3.37 -19.82 6.65
N HIS A 87 -4.36 -19.20 7.29
CA HIS A 87 -5.28 -19.87 8.21
C HIS A 87 -6.53 -20.46 7.53
N LYS A 88 -6.74 -20.25 6.22
CA LYS A 88 -7.91 -20.80 5.52
C LYS A 88 -7.70 -22.26 5.12
N PRO A 89 -8.71 -23.14 5.31
CA PRO A 89 -8.63 -24.52 4.86
C PRO A 89 -8.55 -24.56 3.33
N LYS A 90 -7.61 -25.36 2.81
CA LYS A 90 -7.35 -25.48 1.37
C LYS A 90 -8.59 -25.99 0.63
N LEU A 91 -9.14 -25.18 -0.26
CA LEU A 91 -10.22 -25.59 -1.17
C LEU A 91 -9.73 -26.40 -2.39
N GLY A 92 -8.46 -26.84 -2.42
CA GLY A 92 -7.97 -27.74 -3.48
C GLY A 92 -6.48 -28.10 -3.40
N ARG A 93 -6.08 -29.14 -4.16
CA ARG A 93 -4.71 -29.70 -4.22
C ARG A 93 -3.64 -28.77 -4.84
N LYS A 94 -4.01 -27.61 -5.39
CA LYS A 94 -3.12 -26.74 -6.19
C LYS A 94 -2.64 -25.46 -5.49
N GLN A 95 -3.09 -25.16 -4.27
CA GLN A 95 -2.57 -24.01 -3.53
C GLN A 95 -1.32 -24.45 -2.76
N ALA A 96 -0.16 -24.30 -3.40
CA ALA A 96 1.12 -24.30 -2.70
C ALA A 96 1.10 -23.15 -1.68
N PHE A 97 1.46 -23.43 -0.43
CA PHE A 97 1.59 -22.39 0.57
C PHE A 97 2.62 -21.38 0.08
N ARG A 98 2.23 -20.12 -0.08
CA ARG A 98 3.18 -19.02 -0.20
C ARG A 98 3.54 -18.62 1.22
N ASP A 99 4.79 -18.84 1.62
CA ASP A 99 5.30 -18.30 2.86
C ASP A 99 5.25 -16.78 2.79
N CYS A 100 4.70 -16.12 3.82
CA CYS A 100 4.61 -14.65 3.91
C CYS A 100 5.97 -13.96 4.15
N SER A 101 7.08 -14.63 3.82
CA SER A 101 8.44 -14.18 4.06
C SER A 101 8.77 -12.93 3.25
N ASN A 102 8.26 -12.86 2.02
CA ASN A 102 8.49 -11.71 1.14
C ASN A 102 7.78 -10.47 1.68
N GLU A 103 6.48 -10.58 1.99
CA GLU A 103 5.66 -9.50 2.54
C GLU A 103 6.20 -9.03 3.90
N PHE A 104 6.70 -9.96 4.72
CA PHE A 104 7.34 -9.62 5.98
C PHE A 104 8.63 -8.83 5.77
N SER A 105 9.46 -9.26 4.81
CA SER A 105 10.71 -8.58 4.47
C SER A 105 10.45 -7.17 3.93
N ASP A 106 9.43 -7.00 3.08
CA ASP A 106 9.03 -5.72 2.51
C ASP A 106 8.54 -4.76 3.59
N PHE A 107 7.68 -5.23 4.47
CA PHE A 107 7.20 -4.44 5.61
C PHE A 107 8.35 -4.03 6.52
N ARG A 108 9.22 -4.97 6.90
CA ARG A 108 10.38 -4.70 7.77
C ARG A 108 11.33 -3.70 7.13
N ASN A 109 11.63 -3.86 5.85
CA ASN A 109 12.51 -2.98 5.11
C ASN A 109 11.93 -1.57 5.00
N CYS A 110 10.64 -1.45 4.70
CA CYS A 110 9.94 -0.17 4.73
C CYS A 110 10.05 0.47 6.12
N PHE A 111 9.66 -0.27 7.18
CA PHE A 111 9.63 0.24 8.55
C PHE A 111 11.00 0.74 9.01
N LEU A 112 12.07 -0.05 8.80
CA LEU A 112 13.42 0.34 9.18
C LEU A 112 13.95 1.51 8.34
N ARG A 113 13.62 1.56 7.05
CA ARG A 113 14.01 2.66 6.16
C ARG A 113 13.39 3.97 6.63
N GLU A 114 12.09 4.01 6.89
CA GLU A 114 11.41 5.24 7.31
C GLU A 114 11.91 5.74 8.67
N LYS A 115 12.17 4.82 9.62
CA LYS A 115 12.79 5.19 10.89
C LYS A 115 14.17 5.82 10.72
N ARG A 116 14.99 5.29 9.80
CA ARG A 116 16.32 5.85 9.51
C ARG A 116 16.21 7.20 8.83
N LEU A 117 15.33 7.33 7.83
CA LEU A 117 15.11 8.58 7.09
C LEU A 117 14.66 9.69 8.02
N PHE A 118 13.65 9.44 8.87
CA PHE A 118 13.19 10.42 9.84
C PHE A 118 14.30 10.87 10.79
N LYS A 119 15.05 9.92 11.36
CA LYS A 119 16.19 10.23 12.25
C LYS A 119 17.33 10.99 11.55
N SER A 120 17.49 10.82 10.23
CA SER A 120 18.51 11.53 9.46
C SER A 120 18.08 12.93 9.03
N LEU A 121 16.79 13.15 8.84
CA LEU A 121 16.22 14.41 8.35
C LEU A 121 15.84 15.37 9.49
N VAL A 122 15.49 14.83 10.65
CA VAL A 122 15.05 15.61 11.82
C VAL A 122 16.18 15.62 12.85
N SER A 123 16.74 16.80 13.06
CA SER A 123 17.76 17.05 14.10
C SER A 123 17.21 16.69 15.48
N LYS A 124 18.10 16.37 16.43
CA LYS A 124 17.67 16.00 17.79
C LYS A 124 16.91 17.12 18.49
N GLU A 125 17.22 18.36 18.19
CA GLU A 125 16.53 19.57 18.69
C GLU A 125 15.09 19.62 18.15
N ASP A 126 14.89 19.35 16.86
CA ASP A 126 13.58 19.37 16.21
C ASP A 126 12.70 18.16 16.61
N GLN A 127 13.28 17.11 17.20
CA GLN A 127 12.51 15.97 17.72
C GLN A 127 11.68 16.34 18.95
N GLU A 128 12.01 17.43 19.63
CA GLU A 128 11.24 17.95 20.77
C GLU A 128 10.01 18.76 20.33
N ASP A 129 9.95 19.19 19.05
CA ASP A 129 8.78 19.89 18.52
C ASP A 129 7.62 18.90 18.30
N PRO A 130 6.46 19.09 18.97
CA PRO A 130 5.27 18.25 18.78
C PRO A 130 4.76 18.21 17.33
N ASN A 131 5.15 19.16 16.47
CA ASN A 131 4.72 19.23 15.09
C ASN A 131 5.70 18.61 14.08
N ALA A 132 6.90 18.19 14.49
CA ALA A 132 7.90 17.65 13.57
C ALA A 132 7.41 16.39 12.83
N ILE A 133 6.74 15.49 13.55
CA ILE A 133 6.20 14.23 13.01
C ILE A 133 5.01 14.48 12.07
N PRO A 134 3.96 15.23 12.45
CA PRO A 134 2.88 15.61 11.54
C PRO A 134 3.37 16.28 10.26
N ASN A 135 4.30 17.24 10.36
CA ASN A 135 4.84 17.95 9.20
C ASN A 135 5.62 17.02 8.26
N TYR A 136 6.38 16.06 8.80
CA TYR A 136 7.07 15.06 8.00
C TYR A 136 6.08 14.12 7.28
N LEU A 137 5.02 13.66 7.97
CA LEU A 137 3.98 12.82 7.37
C LEU A 137 3.32 13.52 6.19
N GLU A 138 2.92 14.79 6.37
CA GLU A 138 2.26 15.55 5.31
C GLU A 138 3.14 15.63 4.05
N LYS A 139 4.43 15.93 4.21
CA LYS A 139 5.40 15.95 3.10
C LYS A 139 5.50 14.58 2.40
N VAL A 140 5.62 13.50 3.17
CA VAL A 140 5.72 12.13 2.60
C VAL A 140 4.45 11.73 1.86
N PHE A 141 3.27 12.01 2.41
CA PHE A 141 2.00 11.67 1.76
C PHE A 141 1.77 12.49 0.49
N LEU A 142 2.10 13.78 0.53
CA LEU A 142 2.02 14.65 -0.65
C LEU A 142 2.96 14.16 -1.76
N GLN A 143 4.17 13.71 -1.39
CA GLN A 143 5.10 13.11 -2.35
C GLN A 143 4.56 11.80 -2.92
N LYS A 144 4.04 10.90 -2.07
CA LYS A 144 3.41 9.64 -2.52
C LYS A 144 2.22 9.88 -3.44
N GLU A 145 1.41 10.90 -3.19
CA GLU A 145 0.29 11.25 -4.05
C GLU A 145 0.76 11.77 -5.40
N LYS A 146 1.78 12.64 -5.43
CA LYS A 146 2.44 13.08 -6.67
C LYS A 146 2.99 11.89 -7.46
N ASP A 147 3.64 10.95 -6.78
CA ASP A 147 4.19 9.76 -7.43
C ASP A 147 3.08 8.84 -7.97
N LYS A 148 1.95 8.69 -7.25
CA LYS A 148 0.77 7.95 -7.73
C LYS A 148 0.17 8.62 -8.96
N VAL A 149 0.02 9.94 -8.97
CA VAL A 149 -0.48 10.70 -10.12
C VAL A 149 0.48 10.56 -11.30
N LYS A 150 1.79 10.67 -11.06
CA LYS A 150 2.83 10.50 -12.07
C LYS A 150 2.78 9.11 -12.72
N ARG A 151 2.64 8.04 -11.92
CA ARG A 151 2.45 6.67 -12.43
C ARG A 151 1.21 6.55 -13.31
N LYS A 152 0.08 7.12 -12.90
CA LYS A 152 -1.14 7.15 -13.72
C LYS A 152 -0.95 7.90 -15.04
N MET A 153 -0.15 8.97 -15.04
CA MET A 153 0.12 9.78 -16.24
C MET A 153 1.13 9.12 -17.18
N MET A 154 2.07 8.34 -16.67
CA MET A 154 3.08 7.65 -17.47
C MET A 154 2.57 6.33 -18.06
N GLY A 155 1.36 5.90 -17.68
CA GLY A 155 0.88 4.54 -17.96
C GLY A 155 1.54 3.56 -17.00
N ASP A 156 0.80 2.55 -16.56
CA ASP A 156 1.40 1.49 -15.75
C ASP A 156 2.44 0.75 -16.62
N ASP A 157 3.74 1.00 -16.40
CA ASP A 157 4.86 0.31 -17.07
C ASP A 157 4.79 -1.22 -16.93
N ILE A 158 3.97 -1.73 -16.02
CA ILE A 158 3.67 -3.17 -15.85
C ILE A 158 3.01 -3.72 -17.13
N ASP A 159 2.16 -2.94 -17.79
CA ASP A 159 1.45 -3.36 -19.01
C ASP A 159 2.37 -3.32 -20.25
N ILE A 160 3.53 -2.64 -20.17
CA ILE A 160 4.53 -2.62 -21.23
C ILE A 160 5.45 -3.85 -21.10
N GLN A 161 5.89 -4.22 -19.89
CA GLN A 161 6.69 -5.44 -19.70
C GLN A 161 5.90 -6.72 -20.02
N ASP A 162 4.64 -6.82 -19.58
CA ASP A 162 3.78 -7.96 -19.95
C ASP A 162 3.48 -7.98 -21.46
N LYS A 163 3.39 -6.82 -22.12
CA LYS A 163 3.26 -6.76 -23.60
C LYS A 163 4.55 -7.09 -24.33
N VAL A 164 5.72 -6.78 -23.76
CA VAL A 164 7.03 -7.12 -24.33
C VAL A 164 7.30 -8.61 -24.18
N GLU A 165 7.05 -9.23 -23.02
CA GLU A 165 7.14 -10.69 -22.86
C GLU A 165 6.16 -11.43 -23.77
N ASN A 166 4.91 -10.95 -23.91
CA ASN A 166 3.96 -11.54 -24.84
C ASN A 166 4.30 -11.29 -26.33
N PHE A 167 5.04 -10.22 -26.67
CA PHE A 167 5.56 -10.00 -28.02
C PHE A 167 6.77 -10.88 -28.33
N GLU A 168 7.64 -11.12 -27.35
CA GLU A 168 8.80 -11.99 -27.50
C GLU A 168 8.36 -13.45 -27.70
N ASP A 169 7.36 -13.93 -26.96
CA ASP A 169 6.81 -15.29 -27.12
C ASP A 169 5.95 -15.48 -28.38
N SER A 170 5.39 -14.42 -28.95
CA SER A 170 4.64 -14.47 -30.22
C SER A 170 5.50 -14.17 -31.46
N SER A 171 6.73 -13.69 -31.26
CA SER A 171 7.70 -13.46 -32.33
C SER A 171 8.44 -14.74 -32.72
N ASN A 172 7.69 -15.71 -33.24
CA ASN A 172 8.21 -16.64 -34.25
C ASN A 172 8.38 -15.86 -35.58
N VAL A 173 9.18 -14.79 -35.53
CA VAL A 173 9.54 -13.99 -36.69
C VAL A 173 10.52 -14.85 -37.47
N GLN A 174 10.02 -15.50 -38.51
CA GLN A 174 10.86 -15.98 -39.59
C GLN A 174 11.68 -14.79 -40.05
N PHE A 175 12.98 -14.81 -39.73
CA PHE A 175 13.95 -13.97 -40.41
C PHE A 175 13.77 -14.22 -41.91
N VAL A 176 13.30 -13.20 -42.62
CA VAL A 176 13.24 -13.24 -44.08
C VAL A 176 14.68 -13.26 -44.56
N ASP A 177 15.12 -14.43 -45.00
CA ASP A 177 16.43 -14.66 -45.59
C ASP A 177 16.55 -13.84 -46.90
N THR A 178 17.18 -12.66 -46.80
CA THR A 178 17.36 -11.75 -47.92
C THR A 178 18.37 -12.25 -48.96
N SER A 179 19.08 -13.35 -48.69
CA SER A 179 20.06 -13.93 -49.62
C SER A 179 19.46 -14.45 -50.93
N LYS A 180 18.13 -14.67 -50.99
CA LYS A 180 17.41 -15.06 -52.21
C LYS A 180 17.04 -13.89 -53.12
N PHE A 181 17.07 -12.65 -52.64
CA PHE A 181 16.73 -11.48 -53.46
C PHE A 181 17.89 -11.04 -54.37
N ASP A 182 19.13 -11.18 -53.90
CA ASP A 182 20.32 -10.74 -54.66
C ASP A 182 20.59 -11.62 -55.89
N LYS A 183 20.37 -12.94 -55.80
CA LYS A 183 20.56 -13.84 -56.96
C LYS A 183 19.60 -13.59 -58.11
N LYS A 184 18.43 -12.99 -57.86
CA LYS A 184 17.42 -12.74 -58.90
C LYS A 184 17.67 -11.44 -59.66
N MET A 185 18.56 -10.57 -59.17
CA MET A 185 18.97 -9.35 -59.86
C MET A 185 20.14 -9.61 -60.83
N GLU A 186 21.02 -10.57 -60.56
CA GLU A 186 22.14 -10.90 -61.46
C GLU A 186 21.69 -11.63 -62.74
N GLU A 187 20.68 -12.50 -62.68
CA GLU A 187 20.14 -13.18 -63.88
C GLU A 187 19.35 -12.26 -64.82
N LYS A 188 19.03 -11.03 -64.42
CA LYS A 188 18.28 -10.08 -65.26
C LYS A 188 19.17 -9.12 -66.04
N TYR A 189 20.49 -9.17 -65.83
CA TYR A 189 21.47 -8.27 -66.45
C TYR A 189 22.68 -9.00 -67.06
N MET A 190 22.58 -10.32 -67.29
CA MET A 190 23.38 -11.07 -68.28
C MET A 190 22.47 -11.61 -69.38
#